data_AF-A0A5F2BK71-F1
#
_entry.id   AF-A0A5F2BK71-F1
#
_cell.length_a   1.000
_cell.length_b   1.000
_cell.length_c   1.000
_cell.angle_alpha   90.00
_cell.angle_beta   90.00
_cell.angle_gamma   90.00
#
_symmetry.space_group_name_H-M   'P 1'
#
loop_
_entity.id
_entity.type
_entity.pdbx_description
1 polymer ?
#
loop_
_entity_poly.entity_id
_entity_poly.type
_entity_poly.pdbx_seq_one_letter_code
_entity_poly.pdbx_strand_id
1 'polypeptide(L)'
;MSLKSFTFQDFLRLEYQNQFTVSGNAALNDPEKMYFLTEVVSSGPWTLHIKGNNADQTLRNYDRTGTGVKQFLRPICASEVSFTGVTEVSGFWTYATKVSH
;
A
#
# COMPACT_ATOMS: atom_id res chain seq x y z
N MET A 1 2.35 24.25 19.06
CA MET A 1 2.07 22.81 18.85
C MET A 1 3.41 22.10 18.69
N SER A 2 3.70 21.08 19.50
CA SER A 2 4.88 20.23 19.31
C SER A 2 4.65 19.36 18.08
N LEU A 3 5.46 19.52 17.04
CA LEU A 3 5.46 18.65 15.87
C LEU A 3 6.09 17.33 16.28
N LYS A 4 5.33 16.25 16.25
CA LYS A 4 5.86 14.89 16.41
C LYS A 4 6.68 14.57 15.16
N SER A 5 7.97 14.27 15.30
CA SER A 5 8.82 13.84 14.20
C SER A 5 8.74 12.31 14.03
N PHE A 6 8.73 11.85 12.77
CA PHE A 6 8.91 10.45 12.43
C PHE A 6 10.41 10.22 12.15
N THR A 7 11.02 9.25 12.82
CA THR A 7 12.37 8.81 12.47
C THR A 7 12.30 7.70 11.43
N PHE A 8 13.41 7.44 10.72
CA PHE A 8 13.49 6.31 9.80
C PHE A 8 13.30 4.96 10.52
N GLN A 9 13.68 4.87 11.79
CA GLN A 9 13.45 3.68 12.61
C GLN A 9 11.95 3.46 12.87
N ASP A 10 11.16 4.53 13.02
CA ASP A 10 9.71 4.41 13.18
C ASP A 10 9.05 3.82 11.93
N PHE A 11 9.55 4.18 10.74
CA PHE A 11 9.09 3.59 9.48
C PHE A 11 9.36 2.08 9.44
N LEU A 12 10.59 1.67 9.76
CA LEU A 12 10.95 0.24 9.80
C LEU A 12 10.08 -0.53 10.81
N ARG A 13 9.72 0.10 11.94
CA ARG A 13 8.81 -0.51 12.92
C ARG A 13 7.39 -0.66 12.39
N LEU A 14 6.92 0.19 11.48
CA LEU A 14 5.59 0.08 10.90
C LEU A 14 5.46 -1.15 9.99
N GLU A 15 6.53 -1.56 9.31
CA GLU A 15 6.54 -2.76 8.47
C GLU A 15 6.12 -4.02 9.25
N TYR A 16 6.48 -4.11 10.51
CA TYR A 16 6.14 -5.24 11.38
C TYR A 16 4.78 -5.13 12.06
N GLN A 17 4.13 -3.96 12.02
CA GLN A 17 2.87 -3.75 12.76
C GLN A 17 1.64 -4.26 12.03
N ASN A 18 1.73 -4.48 10.71
CA ASN A 18 0.61 -4.92 9.87
C ASN A 18 -0.72 -4.24 10.27
N GLN A 19 -0.76 -2.92 10.13
CA GLN A 19 -1.85 -2.09 10.66
C GLN A 19 -3.22 -2.37 10.04
N PHE A 20 -3.27 -3.05 8.89
CA PHE A 20 -4.52 -3.47 8.28
C PHE A 20 -4.40 -4.83 7.60
N THR A 21 -5.53 -5.54 7.59
CA THR A 21 -5.86 -6.61 6.66
C THR A 21 -7.29 -6.36 6.19
N VAL A 22 -7.47 -6.17 4.89
CA VAL A 22 -8.78 -5.87 4.29
C VAL A 22 -9.10 -6.85 3.18
N SER A 23 -10.39 -7.02 2.86
CA SER A 23 -10.79 -7.89 1.76
C SER A 23 -10.39 -7.29 0.41
N GLY A 24 -10.20 -8.13 -0.60
CA GLY A 24 -9.88 -7.70 -1.96
C GLY A 24 -10.98 -6.91 -2.67
N ASN A 25 -12.14 -6.69 -2.05
CA ASN A 25 -13.17 -5.77 -2.56
C ASN A 25 -13.03 -4.36 -1.96
N ALA A 26 -12.18 -4.16 -0.95
CA ALA A 26 -11.95 -2.86 -0.37
C ALA A 26 -11.09 -2.00 -1.31
N ALA A 27 -11.49 -0.75 -1.53
CA ALA A 27 -10.61 0.25 -2.13
C ALA A 27 -9.81 0.95 -1.03
N LEU A 28 -8.50 1.03 -1.19
CA LEU A 28 -7.63 1.81 -0.30
C LEU A 28 -7.37 3.15 -0.98
N ASN A 29 -8.04 4.21 -0.53
CA ASN A 29 -8.01 5.53 -1.19
C ASN A 29 -8.21 6.71 -0.23
N ASP A 30 -7.86 6.54 1.04
CA ASP A 30 -7.97 7.61 2.03
C ASP A 30 -6.98 8.76 1.71
N PRO A 31 -7.46 10.00 1.52
CA PRO A 31 -6.62 11.13 1.13
C PRO A 31 -5.56 11.51 2.17
N GLU A 32 -5.71 11.06 3.42
CA GLU A 32 -4.75 11.31 4.49
C GLU A 32 -3.71 10.19 4.63
N LYS A 33 -3.77 9.12 3.84
CA LYS A 33 -2.91 7.94 4.00
C LYS A 33 -2.09 7.63 2.75
N MET A 34 -0.85 7.21 3.00
CA MET A 34 -0.05 6.44 2.04
C MET A 34 -0.01 5.00 2.51
N TYR A 35 -0.37 4.07 1.64
CA TYR A 35 -0.44 2.65 1.92
C TYR A 35 0.84 1.95 1.49
N PHE A 36 1.24 0.97 2.29
CA PHE A 36 2.37 0.09 2.05
C PHE A 36 1.89 -1.35 2.11
N LEU A 37 1.68 -1.96 0.95
CA LEU A 37 1.19 -3.33 0.85
C LEU A 37 2.35 -4.30 1.04
N THR A 38 2.23 -5.21 2.00
CA THR A 38 3.26 -6.19 2.35
C THR A 38 2.87 -7.61 1.96
N GLU A 39 1.57 -7.87 1.79
CA GLU A 39 1.05 -9.20 1.57
C GLU A 39 -0.23 -9.18 0.74
N VAL A 40 -0.35 -10.14 -0.17
CA VAL A 40 -1.56 -10.44 -0.93
C VAL A 40 -1.91 -11.90 -0.75
N VAL A 41 -3.16 -12.17 -0.41
CA VAL A 41 -3.76 -13.51 -0.33
C VAL A 41 -4.80 -13.63 -1.43
N SER A 42 -4.76 -14.72 -2.19
CA SER A 42 -5.70 -15.01 -3.27
C SER A 42 -5.94 -16.52 -3.34
N SER A 43 -6.98 -16.97 -4.04
CA SER A 43 -7.15 -18.38 -4.39
C SER A 43 -6.68 -18.69 -5.82
N GLY A 44 -6.24 -17.68 -6.59
CA GLY A 44 -5.92 -17.81 -8.01
C GLY A 44 -5.05 -16.66 -8.56
N PRO A 45 -5.11 -16.39 -9.87
CA PRO A 45 -4.48 -15.22 -10.46
C PRO A 45 -5.08 -13.93 -9.91
N TRP A 46 -4.23 -12.93 -9.70
CA TRP A 46 -4.65 -11.64 -9.16
C TRP A 46 -3.92 -10.48 -9.83
N THR A 47 -4.55 -9.31 -9.75
CA THR A 47 -4.01 -8.03 -10.21
C THR A 47 -4.25 -6.95 -9.15
N LEU A 48 -3.21 -6.19 -8.84
CA LEU A 48 -3.29 -4.94 -8.09
C LEU A 48 -3.22 -3.78 -9.08
N HIS A 49 -4.19 -2.87 -9.01
CA HIS A 49 -4.21 -1.64 -9.78
C HIS A 49 -3.70 -0.52 -8.88
N ILE A 50 -2.46 -0.08 -9.11
CA ILE A 50 -1.73 0.76 -8.17
C ILE A 50 -1.60 2.17 -8.71
N LYS A 51 -1.93 3.16 -7.88
CA LYS A 51 -1.52 4.55 -8.04
C LYS A 51 -0.38 4.83 -7.07
N GLY A 52 0.84 4.76 -7.57
CA GLY A 52 2.05 5.03 -6.82
C GLY A 52 2.37 6.52 -6.70
N ASN A 53 3.50 6.81 -6.06
CA ASN A 53 4.02 8.17 -5.89
C ASN A 53 5.33 8.39 -6.66
N ASN A 54 5.43 7.84 -7.88
CA ASN A 54 6.61 8.03 -8.72
C ASN A 54 6.80 9.51 -9.09
N ALA A 55 8.05 9.96 -9.18
CA ALA A 55 8.37 11.31 -9.65
C ALA A 55 7.86 11.53 -11.08
N ASP A 56 7.99 10.51 -11.93
CA ASP A 56 7.41 10.50 -13.27
C ASP A 56 5.91 10.18 -13.19
N GLN A 57 5.08 11.12 -13.66
CA GLN A 57 3.63 10.99 -13.66
C GLN A 57 3.13 9.81 -14.51
N THR A 58 3.85 9.47 -15.58
CA THR A 58 3.47 8.38 -16.49
C THR A 58 3.66 7.01 -15.84
N LEU A 59 4.55 6.90 -14.85
CA LEU A 59 4.85 5.67 -14.11
C LEU A 59 4.09 5.57 -12.78
N ARG A 60 3.17 6.50 -12.49
CA ARG A 60 2.38 6.46 -11.25
C ARG A 60 1.33 5.37 -11.29
N ASN A 61 0.66 5.19 -12.42
CA ASN A 61 -0.39 4.19 -12.56
C ASN A 61 0.21 2.94 -13.21
N TYR A 62 0.15 1.82 -12.51
CA TYR A 62 0.64 0.56 -13.04
C TYR A 62 -0.08 -0.63 -12.41
N ASP A 63 -0.11 -1.72 -13.16
CA ASP A 63 -0.67 -2.97 -12.69
C ASP A 63 0.45 -3.90 -12.23
N ARG A 64 0.22 -4.58 -11.12
CA ARG A 64 1.06 -5.69 -10.67
C ARG A 64 0.23 -6.95 -10.62
N THR A 65 0.68 -7.96 -11.35
CA THR A 65 0.02 -9.26 -11.39
C THR A 65 0.80 -10.31 -10.63
N GLY A 66 0.11 -11.36 -10.21
CA GLY A 66 0.71 -12.50 -9.55
C GLY A 66 -0.23 -13.71 -9.56
N THR A 67 0.30 -14.83 -9.09
CA THR A 67 -0.44 -16.09 -8.95
C THR A 67 -0.05 -16.77 -7.65
N GLY A 68 -0.95 -17.60 -7.12
CA GLY A 68 -0.70 -18.40 -5.93
C GLY A 68 -1.38 -17.85 -4.68
N VAL A 69 -1.41 -18.69 -3.64
CA VAL A 69 -2.31 -18.49 -2.51
C VAL A 69 -1.91 -17.29 -1.64
N LYS A 70 -0.61 -17.03 -1.59
CA LYS A 70 -0.04 -16.02 -0.71
C LYS A 70 1.26 -15.49 -1.31
N GLN A 71 1.39 -14.17 -1.42
CA GLN A 71 2.60 -13.52 -1.88
C GLN A 71 3.04 -12.41 -0.93
N PHE A 72 4.27 -12.52 -0.44
CA PHE A 72 4.94 -11.48 0.32
C PHE A 72 5.64 -10.52 -0.63
N LEU A 73 5.50 -9.24 -0.37
CA LEU A 73 5.96 -8.17 -1.24
C LEU A 73 7.00 -7.34 -0.50
N ARG A 74 8.03 -6.88 -1.21
CA ARG A 74 8.69 -5.64 -0.78
C ARG A 74 7.60 -4.57 -0.71
N PRO A 75 7.50 -3.78 0.39
CA PRO A 75 6.38 -2.88 0.60
C PRO A 75 6.07 -2.05 -0.64
N ILE A 76 4.87 -2.22 -1.21
CA ILE A 76 4.44 -1.44 -2.36
C ILE A 76 3.82 -0.16 -1.83
N CYS A 77 4.46 0.97 -2.11
CA CYS A 77 3.93 2.28 -1.76
C CYS A 77 2.87 2.72 -2.78
N ALA A 78 1.65 2.98 -2.30
CA ALA A 78 0.50 3.39 -3.09
C ALA A 78 -0.30 4.48 -2.37
N SER A 79 -0.77 5.48 -3.11
CA SER A 79 -1.76 6.44 -2.62
C SER A 79 -3.18 5.89 -2.79
N GLU A 80 -3.41 5.18 -3.89
CA GLU A 80 -4.65 4.47 -4.15
C GLU A 80 -4.34 3.05 -4.65
N VAL A 81 -5.11 2.07 -4.20
CA VAL A 81 -5.05 0.72 -4.76
C VAL A 81 -6.42 0.06 -4.79
N SER A 82 -6.68 -0.68 -5.86
CA SER A 82 -7.81 -1.57 -6.01
C SER A 82 -7.36 -2.93 -6.55
N PHE A 83 -8.23 -3.94 -6.46
CA PHE A 83 -7.83 -5.33 -6.64
C PHE A 83 -8.79 -6.10 -7.53
N THR A 84 -8.23 -7.04 -8.29
CA THR A 84 -8.97 -8.05 -9.03
C THR A 84 -8.43 -9.42 -8.64
N GLY A 85 -9.32 -10.34 -8.24
CA GLY A 85 -8.93 -11.72 -7.87
C GLY A 85 -8.18 -11.85 -6.54
N VAL A 86 -8.09 -10.79 -5.73
CA VAL A 86 -7.51 -10.83 -4.38
C VAL A 86 -8.58 -11.22 -3.36
N THR A 87 -8.22 -12.05 -2.40
CA THR A 87 -9.08 -12.40 -1.25
C THR A 87 -8.85 -11.41 -0.12
N GLU A 88 -7.59 -11.23 0.26
CA GLU A 88 -7.18 -10.31 1.33
C GLU A 88 -5.86 -9.63 0.98
N VAL A 89 -5.69 -8.42 1.49
CA VAL A 89 -4.45 -7.65 1.37
C VAL A 89 -4.09 -7.09 2.74
N SER A 90 -2.82 -7.19 3.08
CA SER A 90 -2.30 -6.72 4.37
C SER A 90 -1.17 -5.71 4.17
N GLY A 91 -0.99 -4.85 5.16
CA GLY A 91 0.03 -3.82 5.11
C GLY A 91 -0.06 -2.81 6.25
N PHE A 92 0.60 -1.69 6.05
CA PHE A 92 0.59 -0.56 6.96
C PHE A 92 0.42 0.76 6.21
N TRP A 93 0.15 1.84 6.93
CA TRP A 93 0.00 3.16 6.34
C TRP A 93 0.77 4.22 7.12
N THR A 94 1.11 5.30 6.44
CA THR A 94 1.64 6.52 7.06
C THR A 94 0.74 7.68 6.69
N TYR A 95 0.65 8.70 7.55
CA TYR A 95 -0.06 9.91 7.19
C TYR A 95 0.61 10.63 6.02
N ALA A 96 -0.17 10.98 5.00
CA ALA A 96 0.26 11.79 3.89
C ALA A 96 0.28 13.27 4.33
N THR A 97 1.47 13.85 4.52
CA THR A 97 1.59 15.29 4.74
C THR A 97 1.70 16.00 3.39
N LYS A 98 0.78 16.93 3.11
CA LYS A 98 0.91 17.81 1.95
C LYS A 98 2.09 18.74 2.18
N VAL A 99 3.12 18.63 1.36
CA VAL A 99 4.17 19.64 1.28
C VAL A 99 3.66 20.74 0.34
N SER A 100 3.24 21.87 0.89
CA SER A 100 2.97 23.07 0.09
C SER A 100 4.30 23.62 -0.39
N HIS A 101 4.49 23.67 -1.71
CA HIS A 101 5.56 24.42 -2.36
C HIS A 101 5.07 25.81 -2.73
#